data_AF-A0AAV8V3S4-F1
#
_entry.id   AF-A0AAV8V3S4-F1
#
_cell.length_a   1.000
_cell.length_b   1.000
_cell.length_c   1.000
_cell.angle_alpha   90.00
_cell.angle_beta   90.00
_cell.angle_gamma   90.00
#
_symmetry.space_group_name_H-M   'P 1'
#
loop_
_entity.id
_entity.type
_entity.pdbx_description
1 polymer ?
#
loop_
_entity_poly.entity_id
_entity_poly.type
_entity_poly.pdbx_seq_one_letter_code
_entity_poly.pdbx_strand_id
1 'polypeptide(L)' 'MFQRELTNPQKFRNAVYNIFMKRTSTYVTSLILAGFVGMNVMNRTVDGIWASRNAGKTFEDIHKTFPHLEPEDDD' A
#
# COMPACT_ATOMS: atom_id res chain seq x y z
N MET A 1 11.26 23.32 -26.34
CA MET A 1 10.30 22.58 -27.20
C MET A 1 10.16 21.09 -26.81
N PHE A 2 10.51 20.69 -25.58
CA PHE A 2 10.47 19.27 -25.16
C PHE A 2 9.36 18.91 -24.17
N GLN A 3 8.66 19.90 -23.61
CA GLN A 3 7.61 19.64 -22.61
C GLN A 3 6.20 19.35 -23.19
N ARG A 4 5.95 19.60 -24.48
CA ARG A 4 4.63 19.37 -25.10
C ARG A 4 4.37 17.92 -25.54
N GLU A 5 5.40 17.07 -25.53
CA GLU A 5 5.29 15.65 -25.92
C GLU A 5 4.65 14.78 -24.82
N LEU A 6 4.84 15.16 -23.54
CA LEU A 6 4.43 14.37 -22.37
C LEU A 6 2.96 14.59 -21.96
N THR A 7 2.31 15.64 -22.46
CA THR A 7 0.92 15.97 -22.13
C THR A 7 -0.08 15.50 -23.18
N ASN A 8 0.32 14.61 -24.11
CA ASN A 8 -0.61 14.01 -25.05
C ASN A 8 -1.17 12.70 -24.44
N PRO A 9 -2.42 12.70 -23.96
CA PRO A 9 -3.02 11.55 -23.28
C PRO A 9 -3.08 10.32 -24.19
N GLN A 10 -3.14 10.51 -25.51
CA GLN A 10 -3.12 9.40 -26.48
C GLN A 10 -1.74 8.74 -26.54
N LYS A 11 -0.66 9.53 -26.56
CA LYS A 11 0.72 8.99 -26.57
C LYS A 11 1.02 8.24 -25.27
N PHE A 12 0.63 8.81 -24.13
CA PHE A 12 0.81 8.16 -22.83
C PHE A 12 0.02 6.85 -22.72
N ARG A 13 -1.27 6.86 -23.05
CA ARG A 13 -2.11 5.65 -23.05
C ARG A 13 -1.53 4.57 -23.95
N ASN A 14 -1.12 4.93 -25.17
CA ASN A 14 -0.54 3.97 -26.11
C ASN A 14 0.77 3.39 -25.59
N ALA A 15 1.60 4.18 -24.90
CA ALA A 15 2.81 3.69 -24.24
C ALA A 15 2.49 2.68 -23.11
N VAL A 16 1.56 3.02 -22.22
CA VAL A 16 1.10 2.13 -21.13
C VAL A 16 0.54 0.82 -21.70
N TYR A 17 -0.32 0.91 -22.72
CA TYR A 17 -0.88 -0.26 -23.39
C TYR A 17 0.22 -1.14 -23.99
N ASN A 18 1.18 -0.54 -24.70
CA ASN A 18 2.27 -1.27 -25.34
C ASN A 18 3.18 -2.01 -24.35
N ILE A 19 3.36 -1.45 -23.14
CA ILE A 19 4.23 -2.02 -22.11
C ILE A 19 3.51 -3.11 -21.31
N PHE A 20 2.31 -2.82 -20.81
CA PHE A 20 1.65 -3.69 -19.84
C PHE A 20 0.56 -4.58 -20.45
N MET A 21 -0.09 -4.15 -21.54
CA MET A 21 -1.33 -4.80 -22.04
C MET A 21 -1.19 -5.49 -23.39
N LYS A 22 -0.13 -5.21 -24.17
CA LYS A 22 0.00 -5.68 -25.55
C LYS A 22 0.13 -7.19 -25.72
N ARG A 23 0.73 -7.90 -24.75
CA ARG A 23 0.84 -9.37 -24.78
C ARG A 23 0.08 -9.96 -23.60
N THR A 24 -0.63 -11.07 -23.83
CA THR A 24 -1.42 -11.73 -22.79
C THR A 24 -0.57 -12.14 -21.59
N SER A 25 0.63 -12.67 -21.80
CA SER A 25 1.53 -13.05 -20.71
C SER A 25 1.97 -11.85 -19.87
N THR A 26 2.43 -10.77 -20.50
CA THR A 26 2.83 -9.55 -19.79
C THR A 26 1.66 -8.91 -19.06
N TYR A 27 0.46 -8.96 -19.65
CA TYR A 27 -0.76 -8.46 -19.04
C TYR A 27 -1.11 -9.22 -17.76
N VAL A 28 -1.16 -10.55 -17.82
CA VAL A 28 -1.48 -11.39 -16.65
C VAL A 28 -0.43 -11.20 -15.55
N THR A 29 0.86 -11.19 -15.89
CA THR A 29 1.92 -10.90 -14.90
C THR A 29 1.76 -9.52 -14.28
N SER A 30 1.45 -8.50 -15.07
CA SER A 30 1.22 -7.14 -14.58
C SER A 30 0.04 -7.07 -13.62
N LEU A 31 -1.06 -7.79 -13.90
CA LEU A 31 -2.22 -7.88 -13.02
C LEU A 31 -1.88 -8.56 -11.70
N ILE A 32 -1.15 -9.67 -11.73
CA ILE A 32 -0.73 -10.38 -10.50
C ILE A 32 0.14 -9.47 -9.63
N LEU A 33 1.12 -8.80 -10.24
CA LEU A 33 2.02 -7.90 -9.52
C LEU A 33 1.27 -6.69 -8.96
N ALA A 34 0.40 -6.07 -9.75
CA ALA A 34 -0.44 -4.95 -9.33
C ALA A 34 -1.40 -5.37 -8.20
N GLY A 35 -1.97 -6.57 -8.25
CA GLY A 35 -2.82 -7.11 -7.20
C GLY A 35 -2.05 -7.30 -5.88
N PHE A 36 -0.85 -7.90 -5.94
CA PHE A 36 -0.01 -8.09 -4.76
C PHE A 36 0.39 -6.76 -4.12
N VAL A 37 0.91 -5.82 -4.92
CA VAL A 37 1.30 -4.50 -4.41
C VAL A 37 0.09 -3.72 -3.91
N GLY A 38 -1.00 -3.74 -4.66
CA GLY A 38 -2.25 -3.05 -4.32
C GLY A 38 -2.83 -3.54 -3.00
N MET A 39 -2.85 -4.86 -2.77
CA MET A 39 -3.35 -5.43 -1.51
C MET A 39 -2.54 -4.95 -0.30
N ASN A 40 -1.20 -4.98 -0.39
CA ASN A 40 -0.34 -4.51 0.69
C ASN A 40 -0.50 -3.02 0.98
N VAL A 41 -0.57 -2.20 -0.07
CA VAL A 41 -0.76 -0.74 0.06
C VAL A 41 -2.13 -0.44 0.65
N MET A 42 -3.19 -1.10 0.16
CA MET A 42 -4.55 -0.87 0.63
C MET A 42 -4.71 -1.26 2.09
N ASN A 43 -4.20 -2.43 2.52
CA ASN A 43 -4.27 -2.85 3.92
C ASN A 43 -3.60 -1.82 4.83
N ARG A 44 -2.35 -1.44 4.55
CA ARG A 44 -1.63 -0.43 5.35
C ARG A 44 -2.36 0.92 5.40
N THR A 45 -2.96 1.33 4.28
CA THR A 45 -3.68 2.59 4.21
C THR A 45 -4.96 2.55 5.04
N VAL A 46 -5.75 1.48 4.90
CA VAL A 46 -7.00 1.30 5.64
C VAL A 46 -6.71 1.16 7.13
N ASP A 47 -5.73 0.35 7.52
CA ASP A 47 -5.32 0.16 8.92
C ASP A 47 -4.82 1.48 9.52
N GLY A 48 -4.03 2.25 8.77
CA GLY A 48 -3.57 3.58 9.21
C GLY A 48 -4.71 4.56 9.42
N ILE A 49 -5.67 4.61 8.48
CA ILE A 49 -6.88 5.44 8.62
C ILE A 49 -7.70 4.98 9.83
N TRP A 50 -7.89 3.67 10.00
CA TRP A 50 -8.62 3.09 11.12
C TRP A 50 -7.98 3.40 12.46
N ALA A 51 -6.67 3.19 12.59
CA ALA A 51 -5.90 3.47 13.80
C ALA A 51 -5.94 4.97 14.14
N SER A 52 -5.79 5.85 13.13
CA SER A 52 -5.86 7.30 13.36
C SER A 52 -7.23 7.75 13.89
N ARG A 53 -8.32 7.11 13.45
CA ARG A 53 -9.69 7.43 13.94
C ARG A 53 -10.02 6.78 15.28
N ASN A 54 -9.39 5.66 15.61
CA ASN A 54 -9.64 4.90 16.84
C ASN A 54 -8.48 4.99 17.85
N ALA A 55 -7.66 6.03 17.73
CA ALA A 55 -6.53 6.26 18.63
C ALA A 55 -6.98 6.23 20.11
N GLY A 56 -6.27 5.48 20.94
CA GLY A 56 -6.57 5.31 22.37
C GLY A 56 -7.73 4.36 22.68
N LYS A 57 -8.42 3.81 21.67
CA LYS A 57 -9.49 2.81 21.85
C LYS A 57 -9.04 1.40 21.44
N THR A 58 -7.93 1.29 20.71
CA THR A 58 -7.38 -0.01 20.32
C THR A 58 -6.80 -0.71 21.54
N PHE A 59 -6.88 -2.04 21.53
CA PHE A 59 -6.25 -2.84 22.57
C PHE A 59 -4.75 -2.53 22.70
N GLU A 60 -4.07 -2.29 21.59
CA GLU A 60 -2.65 -1.93 21.55
C GLU A 60 -2.36 -0.62 22.28
N ASP A 61 -3.22 0.39 22.17
CA ASP A 61 -3.02 1.67 22.86
C ASP A 61 -3.36 1.57 24.35
N ILE A 62 -4.39 0.79 24.70
CA ILE A 62 -4.72 0.50 26.09
C ILE A 62 -3.60 -0.30 26.76
N HIS A 63 -3.02 -1.27 26.04
CA HIS A 63 -1.99 -2.15 26.58
C HIS A 63 -0.70 -1.39 26.95
N LYS A 64 -0.32 -0.38 26.15
CA LYS A 64 0.81 0.53 26.45
C LYS A 64 0.62 1.35 27.74
N THR A 65 -0.61 1.45 28.24
CA THR A 65 -0.93 2.22 29.44
C THR A 65 -0.81 1.38 30.72
N PHE A 66 -0.79 0.05 30.62
CA PHE A 66 -0.57 -0.78 31.81
C PHE A 66 0.88 -0.68 32.26
N PRO A 67 1.13 -0.60 33.58
CA PRO A 67 2.47 -0.74 34.10
C PRO A 67 3.03 -2.09 33.65
N HIS A 68 4.21 -2.07 33.04
CA HIS A 68 4.96 -3.30 32.80
C HIS A 68 5.16 -3.96 34.16
N LEU A 69 4.69 -5.20 34.31
CA LEU A 69 5.08 -6.02 35.45
C LEU A 69 6.61 -6.09 35.38
N GLU A 70 7.29 -5.58 36.41
CA GLU A 70 8.73 -5.82 36.53
C GLU A 70 8.94 -7.33 36.44
N PRO A 71 9.95 -7.81 35.70
CA PRO A 71 10.29 -9.22 35.77
C PRO A 71 10.49 -9.54 37.24
N GLU A 72 9.75 -10.53 37.75
CA GLU A 72 10.01 -11.06 39.08
C GLU A 72 11.48 -11.48 39.07
N ASP A 73 12.32 -10.74 39.79
CA ASP A 73 13.69 -11.15 40.07
C ASP A 73 13.55 -12.46 40.86
N ASP A 74 13.72 -13.60 40.19
CA ASP A 74 13.77 -14.92 40.81
C ASP A 74 15.10 -15.02 41.60
N ASP A 75 15.08 -14.71 42.90
CA ASP A 75 16.17 -14.99 43.87
C ASP A 75 16.43 -16.51 44.11
#